data_AF-A0A2W5WZA6-F1
#
_entry.id   AF-A0A2W5WZA6-F1
#
_cell.length_a   1.000
_cell.length_b   1.000
_cell.length_c   1.000
_cell.angle_alpha   90.00
_cell.angle_beta   90.00
_cell.angle_gamma   90.00
#
_symmetry.space_group_name_H-M   'P 1'
#
loop_
_entity.id
_entity.type
_entity.pdbx_description
1 polymer ?
#
loop_
_entity_poly.entity_id
_entity_poly.type
_entity_poly.pdbx_seq_one_letter_code
_entity_poly.pdbx_strand_id
1 'polypeptide(L)'
;MSLAFALSQWCAAQGSPPPLATVEAYARASGNHRVMAVRIGKTLFKKPRSAQILKVYVDGFGRHEIAGLMLSGVKFHRPLNRTAFVDEVVGLVQSAFGAAPVEEVDLWCVVPLAVGKGVIVSGDLAQPTNRTVFTVTTRRGESVRALRSRILSERGVYWDSKWTNQALLPSQGCNLKRGKCQGRYVP
;
A
#
# COMPACT_ATOMS: atom_id res chain seq x y z
N MET A 1 -7.58 -6.56 -70.50
CA MET A 1 -7.76 -7.20 -69.18
C MET A 1 -6.86 -6.48 -68.20
N SER A 2 -7.42 -5.56 -67.40
CA SER A 2 -6.65 -4.81 -66.39
C SER A 2 -7.15 -5.20 -65.00
N LEU A 3 -6.29 -5.84 -64.21
CA LEU A 3 -6.54 -6.17 -62.81
C LEU A 3 -6.16 -4.96 -61.95
N ALA A 4 -7.18 -4.30 -61.38
CA ALA A 4 -6.99 -3.29 -60.36
C ALA A 4 -6.76 -3.97 -59.00
N PHE A 5 -5.55 -3.87 -58.46
CA PHE A 5 -5.23 -4.25 -57.09
C PHE A 5 -5.80 -3.20 -56.12
N ALA A 6 -6.87 -3.55 -55.43
CA ALA A 6 -7.36 -2.78 -54.28
C ALA A 6 -6.40 -3.02 -53.10
N LEU A 7 -5.60 -2.02 -52.77
CA LEU A 7 -4.79 -1.99 -51.55
C LEU A 7 -5.71 -1.70 -50.36
N SER A 8 -6.15 -2.75 -49.67
CA SER A 8 -6.80 -2.64 -48.35
C SER A 8 -5.80 -2.05 -47.35
N GLN A 9 -5.99 -0.79 -46.98
CA GLN A 9 -5.28 -0.16 -45.87
C GLN A 9 -5.75 -0.81 -44.55
N TRP A 10 -4.90 -1.66 -43.98
CA TRP A 10 -5.01 -2.04 -42.58
C TRP A 10 -4.66 -0.83 -41.71
N CYS A 11 -5.68 -0.14 -41.20
CA CYS A 11 -5.53 0.72 -40.04
C CYS A 11 -5.20 -0.17 -38.84
N ALA A 12 -3.91 -0.30 -38.52
CA ALA A 12 -3.49 -0.81 -37.23
C ALA A 12 -3.97 0.19 -36.17
N ALA A 13 -5.05 -0.16 -35.47
CA ALA A 13 -5.50 0.58 -34.29
C ALA A 13 -4.38 0.53 -33.25
N GLN A 14 -3.60 1.60 -33.15
CA GLN A 14 -2.62 1.76 -32.08
C GLN A 14 -3.41 1.89 -30.77
N GLY A 15 -3.47 0.80 -30.01
CA GLY A 15 -4.08 0.80 -28.69
C GLY A 15 -3.36 1.82 -27.80
N SER A 16 -4.10 2.78 -27.25
CA SER A 16 -3.54 3.73 -26.29
C SER A 16 -2.83 2.99 -25.15
N PRO A 17 -1.64 3.46 -24.71
CA PRO A 17 -0.92 2.81 -23.62
C PRO A 17 -1.79 2.76 -22.36
N PRO A 18 -1.70 1.68 -21.56
CA PRO A 18 -2.51 1.55 -20.36
C PRO A 18 -2.21 2.69 -19.37
N PRO A 19 -3.22 3.24 -18.68
CA PRO A 19 -2.99 4.26 -17.66
C PRO A 19 -2.02 3.78 -16.58
N LEU A 20 -1.16 4.67 -16.05
CA LEU A 20 -0.17 4.34 -15.01
C LEU A 20 -0.77 3.56 -13.82
N ALA A 21 -1.94 3.99 -13.34
CA ALA A 21 -2.67 3.30 -12.27
C ALA A 21 -2.98 1.83 -12.57
N THR A 22 -3.15 1.48 -13.85
CA THR A 22 -3.36 0.10 -14.29
C THR A 22 -2.06 -0.69 -14.20
N VAL A 23 -0.96 -0.16 -14.73
CA VAL A 23 0.37 -0.80 -14.66
C VAL A 23 0.78 -1.03 -13.21
N GLU A 24 0.62 -0.01 -12.38
CA GLU A 24 0.88 -0.06 -10.94
C GLU A 24 0.04 -1.09 -10.20
N ALA A 25 -1.24 -1.24 -10.57
CA ALA A 25 -2.11 -2.25 -9.99
C ALA A 25 -1.66 -3.67 -10.36
N TYR A 26 -1.32 -3.91 -11.62
CA TYR A 26 -0.84 -5.23 -12.06
C TYR A 26 0.49 -5.62 -11.41
N ALA A 27 1.41 -4.68 -11.28
CA ALA A 27 2.72 -4.92 -10.67
C ALA A 27 2.62 -5.30 -9.17
N ARG A 28 1.59 -4.80 -8.48
CA ARG A 28 1.42 -4.98 -7.03
C ARG A 28 0.38 -6.01 -6.62
N ALA A 29 -0.41 -6.52 -7.58
CA ALA A 29 -1.46 -7.50 -7.34
C ALA A 29 -0.89 -8.92 -7.15
N SER A 30 -1.34 -9.61 -6.10
CA SER A 30 -1.11 -11.05 -5.87
C SER A 30 -2.29 -11.73 -5.16
N GLY A 31 -2.11 -13.00 -4.76
CA GLY A 31 -3.12 -13.78 -4.04
C GLY A 31 -3.98 -14.66 -4.96
N ASN A 32 -4.87 -15.42 -4.35
CA ASN A 32 -5.73 -16.37 -5.08
C ASN A 32 -6.75 -15.66 -5.98
N HIS A 33 -7.16 -14.43 -5.66
CA HIS A 33 -8.12 -13.65 -6.43
C HIS A 33 -7.50 -12.40 -7.09
N ARG A 34 -6.48 -12.62 -7.93
CA ARG A 34 -5.70 -11.56 -8.60
C ARG A 34 -6.56 -10.50 -9.30
N VAL A 35 -7.66 -10.88 -9.95
CA VAL A 35 -8.54 -9.93 -10.66
C VAL A 35 -9.13 -8.89 -9.69
N MET A 36 -9.55 -9.32 -8.50
CA MET A 36 -10.06 -8.41 -7.48
C MET A 36 -8.96 -7.54 -6.89
N ALA A 37 -7.78 -8.12 -6.64
CA ALA A 37 -6.62 -7.35 -6.19
C ALA A 37 -6.25 -6.23 -7.19
N VAL A 38 -6.28 -6.52 -8.50
CA VAL A 38 -6.09 -5.50 -9.55
C VAL A 38 -7.19 -4.44 -9.51
N ARG A 39 -8.45 -4.84 -9.34
CA ARG A 39 -9.59 -3.91 -9.25
C ARG A 39 -9.45 -2.95 -8.06
N ILE A 40 -9.08 -3.47 -6.89
CA ILE A 40 -8.77 -2.66 -5.71
C ILE A 40 -7.60 -1.73 -6.00
N GLY A 41 -6.48 -2.28 -6.49
CA GLY A 41 -5.28 -1.51 -6.84
C GLY A 41 -5.58 -0.34 -7.77
N LYS A 42 -6.31 -0.57 -8.87
CA LYS A 42 -6.73 0.49 -9.81
C LYS A 42 -7.47 1.62 -9.10
N THR A 43 -8.33 1.31 -8.13
CA THR A 43 -9.02 2.35 -7.35
C THR A 43 -8.09 3.08 -6.40
N LEU A 44 -7.16 2.37 -5.75
CA LEU A 44 -6.19 2.97 -4.83
C LEU A 44 -5.23 3.93 -5.53
N PHE A 45 -4.76 3.57 -6.74
CA PHE A 45 -3.78 4.34 -7.52
C PHE A 45 -4.38 5.47 -8.37
N LYS A 46 -5.70 5.68 -8.38
CA LYS A 46 -6.34 6.82 -9.07
C LYS A 46 -5.98 8.18 -8.47
N LYS A 47 -5.53 8.22 -7.22
CA LYS A 47 -5.18 9.44 -6.50
C LYS A 47 -3.80 9.27 -5.87
N PRO A 48 -3.00 10.35 -5.77
CA PRO A 48 -1.77 10.32 -5.00
C PRO A 48 -2.03 9.86 -3.56
N ARG A 49 -1.17 8.98 -3.07
CA ARG A 49 -1.21 8.45 -1.69
C ARG A 49 -0.01 8.95 -0.91
N SER A 50 -0.19 9.21 0.37
CA SER A 50 0.89 9.74 1.21
C SER A 50 1.91 8.66 1.56
N ALA A 51 1.42 7.44 1.82
CA ALA A 51 2.25 6.26 2.04
C ALA A 51 2.32 5.42 0.78
N GLN A 52 3.51 4.89 0.46
CA GLN A 52 3.66 3.98 -0.67
C GLN A 52 2.96 2.65 -0.37
N ILE A 53 2.06 2.23 -1.28
CA ILE A 53 1.51 0.88 -1.28
C ILE A 53 2.53 -0.05 -1.96
N LEU A 54 3.00 -1.05 -1.22
CA LEU A 54 3.94 -2.07 -1.70
C LEU A 54 3.21 -3.19 -2.42
N LYS A 55 2.07 -3.63 -1.87
CA LYS A 55 1.35 -4.81 -2.34
C LYS A 55 -0.14 -4.67 -2.09
N VAL A 56 -0.93 -5.20 -3.01
CA VAL A 56 -2.38 -5.40 -2.86
C VAL A 56 -2.65 -6.86 -3.16
N TYR A 57 -3.35 -7.56 -2.28
CA TYR A 57 -3.72 -8.94 -2.53
C TYR A 57 -5.13 -9.22 -2.05
N VAL A 58 -5.73 -10.27 -2.60
CA VAL A 58 -7.03 -10.75 -2.13
C VAL A 58 -6.94 -12.26 -2.01
N ASP A 59 -7.12 -12.73 -0.79
CA ASP A 59 -7.15 -14.14 -0.46
C ASP A 59 -8.59 -14.54 -0.14
N GLY A 60 -8.97 -15.72 -0.61
CA GLY A 60 -10.29 -16.30 -0.40
C GLY A 60 -10.19 -17.61 0.36
N PHE A 61 -11.05 -17.79 1.36
CA PHE A 61 -11.26 -19.06 2.04
C PHE A 61 -12.76 -19.39 2.03
N GLY A 62 -13.15 -20.36 1.20
CA GLY A 62 -14.55 -20.67 0.95
C GLY A 62 -15.28 -19.48 0.31
N ARG A 63 -16.25 -18.90 1.03
CA ARG A 63 -16.99 -17.71 0.59
C ARG A 63 -16.46 -16.40 1.17
N HIS A 64 -15.41 -16.44 1.99
CA HIS A 64 -14.84 -15.25 2.63
C HIS A 64 -13.65 -14.74 1.81
N GLU A 65 -13.70 -13.49 1.41
CA GLU A 65 -12.69 -12.76 0.64
C GLU A 65 -12.11 -11.63 1.50
N ILE A 66 -10.80 -11.70 1.75
CA ILE A 66 -10.06 -10.73 2.56
C ILE A 66 -9.11 -9.97 1.65
N ALA A 67 -9.20 -8.63 1.65
CA ALA A 67 -8.25 -7.78 0.95
C ALA A 67 -7.07 -7.43 1.87
N GLY A 68 -5.87 -7.79 1.45
CA GLY A 68 -4.63 -7.40 2.10
C GLY A 68 -3.97 -6.19 1.44
N LEU A 69 -3.65 -5.17 2.23
CA LEU A 69 -2.94 -3.96 1.81
C LEU A 69 -1.62 -3.83 2.57
N MET A 70 -0.49 -3.80 1.87
CA MET A 70 0.82 -3.61 2.49
C MET A 70 1.38 -2.24 2.13
N LEU A 71 1.68 -1.43 3.15
CA LEU A 71 2.28 -0.11 3.03
C LEU A 71 3.75 -0.13 3.45
N SER A 72 4.53 0.79 2.88
CA SER A 72 5.87 1.09 3.36
C SER A 72 5.82 2.02 4.57
N GLY A 73 6.50 1.64 5.65
CA GLY A 73 6.72 2.48 6.82
C GLY A 73 7.94 3.39 6.71
N VAL A 74 8.64 3.39 5.56
CA VAL A 74 9.84 4.21 5.31
C VAL A 74 9.76 5.04 4.03
N LYS A 75 8.81 4.78 3.14
CA LYS A 75 8.63 5.51 1.87
C LYS A 75 7.32 6.29 1.89
N PHE A 76 7.39 7.52 2.37
CA PHE A 76 6.28 8.49 2.31
C PHE A 76 6.53 9.52 1.21
N HIS A 77 5.51 9.83 0.41
CA HIS A 77 5.58 10.86 -0.63
C HIS A 77 5.45 12.28 -0.05
N ARG A 78 5.05 12.40 1.22
CA ARG A 78 5.00 13.66 1.98
C ARG A 78 5.18 13.38 3.48
N PRO A 79 5.60 14.37 4.30
CA PRO A 79 5.63 14.22 5.75
C PRO A 79 4.25 13.82 6.31
N LEU A 80 4.23 12.83 7.20
CA LEU A 80 3.02 12.38 7.89
C LEU A 80 3.24 12.46 9.39
N ASN A 81 2.30 13.12 10.09
CA ASN A 81 2.15 12.90 11.52
C ASN A 81 1.18 11.74 11.77
N ARG A 82 1.05 11.34 13.03
CA ARG A 82 0.16 10.24 13.43
C ARG A 82 -1.27 10.42 12.91
N THR A 83 -1.87 11.59 13.08
CA THR A 83 -3.24 11.85 12.62
C THR A 83 -3.39 11.72 11.10
N ALA A 84 -2.45 12.31 10.34
CA ALA A 84 -2.46 12.24 8.89
C ALA A 84 -2.25 10.81 8.37
N PHE A 85 -1.44 10.01 9.08
CA PHE A 85 -1.29 8.58 8.77
C PHE A 85 -2.58 7.80 9.03
N VAL A 86 -3.29 8.08 10.13
CA VAL A 86 -4.60 7.46 10.40
C VAL A 86 -5.60 7.82 9.31
N ASP A 87 -5.68 9.09 8.91
CA ASP A 87 -6.60 9.53 7.85
C ASP A 87 -6.27 8.86 6.50
N GLU A 88 -4.97 8.66 6.20
CA GLU A 88 -4.52 7.89 5.04
C GLU A 88 -4.98 6.43 5.10
N VAL A 89 -4.78 5.74 6.23
CA VAL A 89 -5.21 4.34 6.45
C VAL A 89 -6.71 4.20 6.27
N VAL A 90 -7.50 5.07 6.91
CA VAL A 90 -8.96 5.08 6.80
C VAL A 90 -9.39 5.29 5.34
N GLY A 91 -8.75 6.22 4.63
CA GLY A 91 -9.04 6.50 3.22
C GLY A 91 -8.71 5.32 2.30
N LEU A 92 -7.64 4.57 2.59
CA LEU A 92 -7.26 3.36 1.85
C LEU A 92 -8.28 2.23 2.08
N VAL A 93 -8.64 1.96 3.34
CA VAL A 93 -9.62 0.94 3.70
C VAL A 93 -10.98 1.22 3.06
N GLN A 94 -11.46 2.46 3.15
CA GLN A 94 -12.72 2.86 2.51
C GLN A 94 -12.67 2.71 0.99
N SER A 95 -11.56 3.10 0.37
CA SER A 95 -11.36 2.95 -1.08
C SER A 95 -11.37 1.48 -1.50
N ALA A 96 -10.79 0.58 -0.70
CA ALA A 96 -10.78 -0.86 -0.98
C ALA A 96 -12.19 -1.47 -0.89
N PHE A 97 -12.94 -1.17 0.17
CA PHE A 97 -14.33 -1.63 0.32
C PHE A 97 -15.27 -1.08 -0.76
N GLY A 98 -15.03 0.12 -1.25
CA GLY A 98 -15.77 0.69 -2.38
C GLY A 98 -15.39 0.08 -3.73
N ALA A 99 -14.20 -0.51 -3.85
CA ALA A 99 -13.70 -1.07 -5.10
C ALA A 99 -14.17 -2.50 -5.36
N ALA A 100 -14.26 -3.34 -4.32
CA ALA A 100 -14.60 -4.76 -4.41
C ALA A 100 -15.47 -5.19 -3.23
N PRO A 101 -16.26 -6.28 -3.34
CA PRO A 101 -17.20 -6.73 -2.31
C PRO A 101 -16.58 -7.53 -1.14
N VAL A 102 -15.26 -7.47 -0.93
CA VAL A 102 -14.54 -8.17 0.16
C VAL A 102 -15.15 -7.94 1.55
N GLU A 103 -15.20 -8.95 2.41
CA GLU A 103 -15.78 -8.83 3.76
C GLU A 103 -14.84 -8.13 4.75
N GLU A 104 -13.53 -8.20 4.51
CA GLU A 104 -12.51 -7.70 5.42
C GLU A 104 -11.37 -7.03 4.65
N VAL A 105 -10.78 -6.00 5.26
CA VAL A 105 -9.54 -5.38 4.81
C VAL A 105 -8.53 -5.47 5.93
N ASP A 106 -7.44 -6.16 5.66
CA ASP A 106 -6.25 -6.18 6.48
C ASP A 106 -5.23 -5.21 5.91
N LEU A 107 -4.72 -4.31 6.74
CA LEU A 107 -3.71 -3.35 6.34
C LEU A 107 -2.50 -3.44 7.26
N TRP A 108 -1.33 -3.71 6.67
CA TRP A 108 -0.04 -3.71 7.36
C TRP A 108 0.83 -2.58 6.86
N CYS A 109 1.57 -1.97 7.76
CA CYS A 109 2.72 -1.13 7.44
C CYS A 109 3.99 -1.89 7.83
N VAL A 110 4.94 -1.98 6.91
CA VAL A 110 6.18 -2.73 7.14
C VAL A 110 7.41 -1.86 6.91
N VAL A 111 8.46 -2.14 7.68
CA VAL A 111 9.80 -1.57 7.45
C VAL A 111 10.79 -2.68 7.14
N PRO A 112 11.73 -2.46 6.21
CA PRO A 112 12.79 -3.43 5.93
C PRO A 112 13.62 -3.70 7.18
N LEU A 113 14.02 -4.95 7.35
CA LEU A 113 15.05 -5.35 8.31
C LEU A 113 16.41 -5.28 7.63
N ALA A 114 17.43 -4.80 8.34
CA ALA A 114 18.80 -4.86 7.85
C ALA A 114 19.21 -6.35 7.80
N VAL A 115 19.41 -6.86 6.59
CA VAL A 115 19.86 -8.24 6.36
C VAL A 115 21.35 -8.21 6.07
N GLY A 116 22.14 -8.84 6.93
CA GLY A 116 23.57 -9.01 6.72
C GLY A 116 23.88 -9.91 5.52
N LYS A 117 25.06 -9.72 4.92
CA LYS A 117 25.56 -10.61 3.86
C LYS A 117 25.60 -12.06 4.36
N GLY A 118 25.07 -13.00 3.58
CA GLY A 118 25.08 -14.43 3.90
C GLY A 118 23.87 -14.92 4.72
N VAL A 119 22.96 -14.04 5.12
CA VAL A 119 21.69 -14.45 5.75
C VAL A 119 20.78 -15.08 4.70
N ILE A 120 20.27 -16.27 5.00
CA ILE A 120 19.29 -16.96 4.17
C ILE A 120 17.97 -16.19 4.25
N VAL A 121 17.55 -15.63 3.12
CA VAL A 121 16.32 -14.81 3.00
C VAL A 121 15.29 -15.43 2.05
N SER A 122 15.49 -16.69 1.66
CA SER A 122 14.58 -17.47 0.83
C SER A 122 14.68 -18.97 1.15
N GLY A 123 13.59 -19.71 0.96
CA GLY A 123 13.46 -21.13 1.37
C GLY A 123 12.93 -21.31 2.79
N ASP A 124 12.89 -22.55 3.27
CA ASP A 124 12.23 -22.92 4.54
C ASP A 124 12.89 -22.31 5.79
N LEU A 125 14.15 -21.87 5.67
CA LEU A 125 14.92 -21.20 6.73
C LEU A 125 15.02 -19.69 6.55
N ALA A 126 14.22 -19.10 5.66
CA ALA A 126 14.27 -17.68 5.35
C ALA A 126 13.96 -16.83 6.59
N GLN A 127 14.91 -15.96 6.94
CA GLN A 127 14.66 -14.92 7.93
C GLN A 127 13.72 -13.85 7.33
N PRO A 128 12.80 -13.28 8.12
CA PRO A 128 11.97 -12.17 7.67
C PRO A 128 12.83 -11.00 7.18
N THR A 129 12.53 -10.48 6.00
CA THR A 129 13.22 -9.30 5.43
C THR A 129 12.52 -7.98 5.79
N ASN A 130 11.36 -8.07 6.43
CA ASN A 130 10.57 -6.93 6.86
C ASN A 130 9.96 -7.22 8.23
N ARG A 131 9.74 -6.17 9.03
CA ARG A 131 8.95 -6.23 10.26
C ARG A 131 7.70 -5.36 10.11
N THR A 132 6.59 -5.82 10.68
CA THR A 132 5.35 -5.02 10.79
C THR A 132 5.53 -3.96 11.87
N VAL A 133 5.16 -2.72 11.57
CA VAL A 133 5.20 -1.57 12.50
C VAL A 133 3.82 -0.98 12.78
N PHE A 134 2.83 -1.34 11.97
CA PHE A 134 1.44 -1.03 12.19
C PHE A 134 0.59 -2.11 11.55
N THR A 135 -0.49 -2.53 12.21
CA THR A 135 -1.52 -3.33 11.55
C THR A 135 -2.91 -3.01 12.07
N VAL A 136 -3.87 -2.98 11.14
CA VAL A 136 -5.29 -2.88 11.44
C VAL A 136 -6.08 -3.79 10.51
N THR A 137 -6.98 -4.55 11.11
CA THR A 137 -8.03 -5.29 10.42
C THR A 137 -9.35 -4.54 10.57
N THR A 138 -10.11 -4.45 9.49
CA THR A 138 -11.41 -3.78 9.45
C THR A 138 -12.41 -4.66 8.73
N ARG A 139 -13.58 -4.87 9.31
CA ARG A 139 -14.69 -5.58 8.65
C ARG A 139 -15.58 -4.63 7.88
N ARG A 140 -16.16 -5.11 6.78
CA ARG A 140 -17.19 -4.38 6.04
C ARG A 140 -18.34 -4.03 6.98
N GLY A 141 -18.79 -2.78 6.90
CA GLY A 141 -19.85 -2.24 7.76
C GLY A 141 -19.34 -1.45 8.96
N GLU A 142 -18.05 -1.52 9.31
CA GLU A 142 -17.48 -0.59 10.28
C GLU A 142 -17.49 0.84 9.71
N SER A 143 -18.09 1.79 10.45
CA SER A 143 -18.14 3.18 9.99
C SER A 143 -16.74 3.81 9.99
N VAL A 144 -16.50 4.75 9.07
CA VAL A 144 -15.27 5.55 9.00
C VAL A 144 -14.92 6.20 10.34
N ARG A 145 -15.93 6.75 11.04
CA ARG A 145 -15.76 7.37 12.36
C ARG A 145 -15.33 6.35 13.42
N ALA A 146 -15.94 5.16 13.42
CA ALA A 146 -15.59 4.09 14.35
C ALA A 146 -14.16 3.59 14.11
N LEU A 147 -13.80 3.29 12.86
CA LEU A 147 -12.46 2.86 12.48
C LEU A 147 -11.41 3.88 12.90
N ARG A 148 -11.63 5.16 12.55
CA ARG A 148 -10.71 6.24 12.90
C ARG A 148 -10.53 6.36 14.42
N SER A 149 -11.63 6.36 15.18
CA SER A 149 -11.59 6.41 16.64
C SER A 149 -10.84 5.21 17.23
N ARG A 150 -11.05 4.02 16.68
CA ARG A 150 -10.40 2.78 17.09
C ARG A 150 -8.89 2.82 16.87
N ILE A 151 -8.44 3.26 15.69
CA ILE A 151 -7.02 3.40 15.38
C ILE A 151 -6.33 4.42 16.30
N LEU A 152 -6.98 5.57 16.56
CA LEU A 152 -6.44 6.60 17.45
C LEU A 152 -6.42 6.19 18.92
N SER A 153 -7.37 5.36 19.35
CA SER A 153 -7.42 4.79 20.70
C SER A 153 -6.63 3.49 20.85
N GLU A 154 -5.94 3.05 19.79
CA GLU A 154 -5.11 1.83 19.77
C GLU A 154 -5.87 0.53 20.08
N ARG A 155 -7.21 0.54 20.03
CA ARG A 155 -8.02 -0.63 20.38
C ARG A 155 -8.05 -1.65 19.25
N GLY A 156 -7.49 -2.84 19.46
CA GLY A 156 -7.43 -3.86 18.41
C GLY A 156 -6.62 -3.41 17.19
N VAL A 157 -5.58 -2.60 17.44
CA VAL A 157 -4.64 -2.10 16.44
C VAL A 157 -3.25 -2.25 17.01
N TYR A 158 -2.32 -2.73 16.19
CA TYR A 158 -0.92 -2.80 16.59
C TYR A 158 -0.17 -1.54 16.16
N TRP A 159 0.65 -1.02 17.07
CA TRP A 159 1.59 0.07 16.82
C TRP A 159 2.97 -0.28 17.38
N ASP A 160 4.01 -0.18 16.56
CA ASP A 160 5.39 -0.18 17.03
C ASP A 160 5.72 1.21 17.59
N SER A 161 5.95 1.29 18.91
CA SER A 161 6.17 2.56 19.61
C SER A 161 7.41 3.30 19.10
N LYS A 162 8.50 2.56 18.84
CA LYS A 162 9.75 3.13 18.31
C LYS A 162 9.55 3.77 16.94
N TRP A 163 8.95 3.04 16.00
CA TRP A 163 8.63 3.57 14.68
C TRP A 163 7.67 4.75 14.76
N THR A 164 6.61 4.66 15.56
CA THR A 164 5.64 5.75 15.74
C THR A 164 6.33 7.03 16.20
N ASN A 165 7.24 6.93 17.18
CA ASN A 165 7.98 8.06 17.70
C ASN A 165 9.01 8.65 16.72
N GLN A 166 9.52 7.85 15.79
CA GLN A 166 10.56 8.27 14.85
C GLN A 166 9.98 8.78 13.52
N ALA A 167 8.96 8.09 13.00
CA ALA A 167 8.42 8.32 11.68
C ALA A 167 7.19 9.24 11.67
N LEU A 168 6.41 9.28 12.76
CA LEU A 168 5.11 9.95 12.81
C LEU A 168 5.00 11.05 13.87
N LEU A 169 6.03 11.27 14.69
CA LEU A 169 6.12 12.48 15.50
C LEU A 169 6.62 13.64 14.64
N PRO A 170 6.15 14.87 14.90
CA PRO A 170 6.73 16.05 14.27
C PRO A 170 8.24 16.04 14.51
N SER A 171 9.04 16.11 13.45
CA SER A 171 10.45 16.44 13.59
C SER A 171 10.51 17.73 14.39
N GLN A 172 11.03 17.69 15.63
CA GLN A 172 11.28 18.91 16.38
C GLN A 172 12.08 19.81 15.45
N GLY A 173 11.50 20.95 15.07
CA GLY A 173 12.08 21.83 14.06
C GLY A 173 13.55 22.05 14.38
N CYS A 174 14.43 21.78 13.42
CA CYS A 174 15.86 22.05 13.62
C CYS A 174 15.95 23.54 13.96
N ASN A 175 16.29 23.84 15.21
CA ASN A 175 16.49 25.21 15.66
C ASN A 175 17.80 25.67 15.01
N LEU A 176 17.69 26.30 13.83
CA LEU A 176 18.81 26.77 13.00
C LEU A 176 19.79 27.66 13.78
N LYS A 177 19.41 28.16 14.97
CA LYS A 177 20.28 28.93 15.86
C LYS A 177 21.37 28.10 16.58
N ARG A 178 21.38 26.76 16.52
CA ARG A 178 22.36 25.92 17.26
C ARG A 178 23.18 24.92 16.44
N GLY A 179 23.13 24.96 15.11
CA GLY A 179 24.12 24.29 14.25
C GLY A 179 24.24 22.75 14.38
N LYS A 180 23.31 22.07 15.05
CA LYS A 180 23.31 20.60 15.18
C LYS A 180 21.96 20.03 14.78
N CYS A 181 21.79 19.69 13.51
CA CYS A 181 20.74 18.76 13.10
C CYS A 181 21.30 17.33 13.25
N GLN A 182 21.02 16.65 14.37
CA GLN A 182 21.21 15.19 14.46
C GLN A 182 19.94 14.51 13.94
N GLY A 183 19.96 14.19 12.66
CA GLY A 183 18.89 13.48 11.98
C GLY A 183 19.41 12.79 10.73
N ARG A 184 20.51 12.05 10.83
CA ARG A 184 20.89 11.11 9.78
C ARG A 184 20.24 9.77 10.06
N TYR A 185 19.16 9.49 9.35
CA TYR A 185 18.85 8.11 9.00
C TYR A 185 19.85 7.72 7.90
N VAL A 186 20.88 6.98 8.28
CA VAL A 186 21.67 6.16 7.36
C VAL A 186 21.03 4.76 7.44
N PRO A 187 20.66 4.14 6.30
CA PRO A 187 20.09 2.80 6.29
C PRO A 187 21.00 1.75 6.97
#